data_AF-A0A060BXT9-F1
#
_entry.id   AF-A0A060BXT9-F1
#
_cell.length_a   1.000
_cell.length_b   1.000
_cell.length_c   1.000
_cell.angle_alpha   90.00
_cell.angle_beta   90.00
_cell.angle_gamma   90.00
#
_symmetry.space_group_name_H-M   'P 1'
#
loop_
_entity.id
_entity.type
_entity.pdbx_description
1 polymer ?
#
loop_
_entity_poly.entity_id
_entity_poly.type
_entity_poly.pdbx_seq_one_letter_code
_entity_poly.pdbx_strand_id
1 'polypeptide(L)' 'MESNEIGTVEGDRYTVFSLWDTYRNLHQLLTLVYPERQMQMLKSMISMSREHGWLPKWELYG' A
#
# COMPACT_ATOMS: atom_id res chain seq x y z
N MET A 1 -15.89 -6.30 4.94
CA MET A 1 -15.66 -6.17 6.40
C MET A 1 -14.19 -6.45 6.58
N GLU A 2 -13.44 -5.61 7.29
CA GLU A 2 -11.99 -5.76 7.39
C GLU A 2 -11.66 -7.08 8.11
N SER A 3 -10.77 -7.89 7.52
CA SER A 3 -10.31 -9.15 8.12
C SER A 3 -9.29 -8.85 9.21
N ASN A 4 -9.44 -9.50 10.38
CA ASN A 4 -8.48 -9.44 11.50
C ASN A 4 -7.53 -10.66 11.50
N GLU A 5 -7.42 -11.36 10.38
CA GLU A 5 -6.57 -12.54 10.25
C GLU A 5 -5.11 -12.16 10.03
N ILE A 6 -4.19 -12.97 10.56
CA ILE A 6 -2.75 -12.79 10.33
C ILE A 6 -2.40 -13.42 8.98
N GLY A 7 -2.07 -12.58 8.00
CA GLY A 7 -1.61 -12.99 6.67
C GLY A 7 -0.10 -13.21 6.58
N THR A 8 0.34 -13.88 5.51
CA THR A 8 1.76 -13.98 5.13
C THR A 8 1.98 -13.34 3.77
N VAL A 9 3.12 -12.69 3.58
CA VAL A 9 3.50 -12.06 2.31
C VAL A 9 4.89 -12.52 1.88
N GLU A 10 5.09 -12.67 0.57
CA GLU A 10 6.42 -12.87 -0.01
C GLU A 10 7.04 -11.48 -0.29
N GLY A 11 7.86 -11.00 0.64
CA GLY A 11 8.50 -9.68 0.59
C GLY A 11 7.96 -8.69 1.63
N ASP A 12 8.15 -7.39 1.38
CA ASP A 12 7.78 -6.34 2.34
C ASP A 12 6.30 -5.94 2.22
N ARG A 13 5.63 -5.78 3.37
CA ARG A 13 4.32 -5.12 3.47
C ARG A 13 4.50 -3.70 4.00
N TYR A 14 4.03 -2.73 3.23
CA TYR A 14 4.05 -1.32 3.60
C TYR A 14 2.74 -0.91 4.27
N THR A 15 2.81 0.06 5.18
CA THR A 15 1.68 0.68 5.89
C THR A 15 1.88 2.21 5.88
N VAL A 16 0.89 2.97 6.37
CA VAL A 16 0.84 4.43 6.40
C VAL A 16 0.65 5.00 4.99
N PHE A 17 -0.50 4.68 4.40
CA PHE A 17 -0.92 5.21 3.11
C PHE A 17 -1.79 6.45 3.26
N SER A 18 -1.16 7.62 3.27
CA SER A 18 -1.82 8.95 3.17
C SER A 18 -2.05 9.33 1.70
N LEU A 19 -2.84 8.54 0.98
CA LEU A 19 -2.87 8.62 -0.48
C LEU A 19 -3.42 9.94 -1.01
N TRP A 20 -4.30 10.63 -0.28
CA TRP A 20 -4.83 11.93 -0.70
C TRP A 20 -3.73 13.01 -0.83
N ASP A 21 -2.72 12.93 0.03
CA ASP A 21 -1.56 13.84 0.00
C ASP A 21 -0.46 13.30 -0.93
N THR A 22 -0.11 12.02 -0.79
CA THR A 22 1.12 11.48 -1.38
C THR A 22 1.01 11.17 -2.87
N TYR A 23 -0.21 10.98 -3.42
CA TYR A 23 -0.37 10.62 -4.84
C TYR A 23 0.14 11.71 -5.80
N ARG A 24 0.11 12.97 -5.36
CA ARG A 24 0.36 14.16 -6.19
C ARG A 24 1.84 14.35 -6.52
N ASN A 25 2.72 13.98 -5.59
CA ASN A 25 4.16 14.22 -5.72
C ASN A 25 4.98 13.01 -5.28
N LEU A 26 4.82 12.52 -4.04
CA LEU A 26 5.68 11.48 -3.49
C LEU A 26 5.67 10.21 -4.34
N HIS A 27 4.49 9.64 -4.62
CA HIS A 27 4.42 8.41 -5.43
C HIS A 27 4.91 8.63 -6.87
N GLN A 28 4.74 9.84 -7.43
CA GLN A 28 5.29 10.19 -8.75
C GLN A 28 6.83 10.32 -8.72
N LEU A 29 7.40 10.78 -7.61
CA LEU A 29 8.84 10.82 -7.45
C LEU A 29 9.40 9.41 -7.26
N LEU A 30 8.73 8.58 -6.44
CA LEU A 30 9.15 7.21 -6.18
C LEU A 30 9.17 6.35 -7.44
N THR A 31 8.26 6.55 -8.41
CA THR A 31 8.33 5.84 -9.70
C THR A 31 9.61 6.15 -10.48
N LEU A 32 10.24 7.31 -10.27
CA LEU A 32 11.45 7.73 -10.96
C LEU A 32 12.72 7.29 -10.23
N VAL A 33 12.78 7.49 -8.91
CA VAL A 33 14.01 7.30 -8.13
C VAL A 33 14.07 5.98 -7.35
N TYR A 34 12.92 5.37 -7.05
CA TYR A 34 12.82 4.11 -6.32
C TYR A 34 11.72 3.19 -6.88
N PRO A 35 11.81 2.79 -8.16
CA PRO A 35 10.75 2.07 -8.84
C PRO A 35 10.42 0.71 -8.21
N GLU A 36 11.41 -0.04 -7.69
CA GLU A 36 11.12 -1.31 -7.02
C GLU A 36 10.32 -1.10 -5.73
N ARG A 37 10.66 -0.07 -4.94
CA ARG A 37 9.92 0.29 -3.72
C ARG A 37 8.48 0.69 -4.04
N GLN A 38 8.28 1.52 -5.07
CA GLN A 38 6.95 1.91 -5.51
C GLN A 38 6.12 0.68 -5.95
N MET A 39 6.75 -0.28 -6.64
CA MET A 39 6.11 -1.54 -7.02
C MET A 39 5.70 -2.37 -5.80
N GLN A 40 6.55 -2.49 -4.78
CA GLN A 40 6.21 -3.20 -3.53
C GLN A 40 5.06 -2.53 -2.76
N MET A 41 5.03 -1.19 -2.73
CA MET A 41 3.91 -0.44 -2.16
C MET A 41 2.60 -0.73 -2.90
N LEU A 42 2.62 -0.78 -4.23
CA LEU A 42 1.45 -1.16 -5.05
C LEU A 42 0.98 -2.59 -4.75
N LYS A 43 1.90 -3.55 -4.60
CA LYS A 43 1.56 -4.92 -4.19
C LYS A 43 0.89 -4.94 -2.81
N SER A 44 1.37 -4.12 -1.86
CA SER A 44 0.75 -3.97 -0.54
C SER A 44 -0.69 -3.46 -0.65
N MET A 45 -0.92 -2.41 -1.44
CA MET A 45 -2.27 -1.85 -1.67
C MET A 45 -3.24 -2.88 -2.31
N ILE A 46 -2.76 -3.72 -3.23
CA ILE A 46 -3.56 -4.79 -3.85
C ILE A 46 -3.89 -5.88 -2.82
N SER A 47 -2.94 -6.26 -1.95
CA SER A 47 -3.17 -7.23 -0.87
C SER A 47 -4.26 -6.74 0.08
N MET A 48 -4.13 -5.49 0.54
CA MET A 48 -5.16 -4.83 1.36
C MET A 48 -6.52 -4.85 0.67
N SER A 49 -6.58 -4.60 -0.64
CA SER A 49 -7.84 -4.67 -1.39
C SER A 49 -8.45 -6.07 -1.44
N ARG A 50 -7.65 -7.12 -1.42
CA ARG A 50 -8.15 -8.51 -1.37
C ARG A 50 -8.65 -8.87 0.03
N GLU A 51 -8.00 -8.34 1.07
CA GLU A 51 -8.33 -8.59 2.48
C GLU A 51 -9.58 -7.83 2.94
N HIS A 52 -9.70 -6.55 2.56
CA HIS A 52 -10.75 -5.66 3.05
C HIS A 52 -11.89 -5.46 2.04
N GLY A 53 -11.63 -5.71 0.75
CA GLY A 53 -12.59 -5.52 -0.36
C GLY A 53 -12.50 -4.16 -1.07
N TRP A 54 -11.59 -3.29 -0.65
CA TRP A 54 -11.35 -1.97 -1.25
C TRP A 54 -9.88 -1.54 -1.12
N LEU A 55 -9.43 -0.67 -2.02
CA LEU A 55 -8.09 -0.07 -1.93
C LEU A 55 -7.95 0.84 -0.68
N PRO A 56 -6.75 0.93 -0.08
CA PRO A 56 -6.50 1.84 1.03
C PRO A 56 -6.67 3.30 0.58
N LYS A 57 -7.04 4.18 1.51
CA LYS A 57 -7.23 5.63 1.26
C LYS A 57 -6.40 6.47 2.22
N TRP A 58 -6.62 6.19 3.50
CA TRP A 58 -5.91 6.70 4.67
C TRP A 58 -5.71 5.51 5.60
N GLU A 59 -4.86 4.59 5.17
CA GLU A 59 -4.53 3.43 6.00
C GLU A 59 -3.45 3.84 7.00
N LEU A 60 -3.70 3.53 8.26
CA LEU A 60 -2.78 3.78 9.37
C LEU A 60 -2.79 2.54 10.26
N TYR A 61 -1.84 1.65 10.00
CA TYR A 61 -1.70 0.36 10.67
C TYR A 61 -2.88 -0.58 10.40
N GLY A 62 -2.58 -1.74 9.81
CA GLY A 62 -3.55 -2.78 9.43
C GLY A 62 -3.82 -3.80 10.52
#